data_AF-A0A6A2FZ12-F1
#
_entry.id   AF-A0A6A2FZ12-F1
#
_cell.length_a   1.000
_cell.length_b   1.000
_cell.length_c   1.000
_cell.angle_alpha   90.00
_cell.angle_beta   90.00
_cell.angle_gamma   90.00
#
_symmetry.space_group_name_H-M   'P 1'
#
loop_
_entity.id
_entity.type
_entity.pdbx_description
1 polymer ?
#
loop_
_entity_poly.entity_id
_entity_poly.type
_entity_poly.pdbx_seq_one_letter_code
_entity_poly.pdbx_strand_id
1 'polypeptide(L)'
;MYYSQCVLNSVKPVNPYLLHEKIWQLFPDKADEKRSFLFRVENLGQRGVQHILLMSSYEPQPANGELILLNKPKKVQFDGITNGGNYRFMLRANPTKRIKDSGGKTSNQGKVRVPIIDEEEIIAWLNRQLKDLAEIKAVTLARQDLLYFQKNKGNQNHFGKIQTVTYSGILTVIEAKLLVNKMIEGIGPAKAFGCGLLTLAKI
;
A
#
# COMPACT_ATOMS: atom_id res chain seq x y z
N MET A 1 15.86 -3.50 4.53
CA MET A 1 14.71 -3.92 3.71
C MET A 1 15.19 -4.28 2.32
N TYR A 2 14.39 -4.98 1.53
CA TYR A 2 14.61 -5.22 0.11
C TYR A 2 13.55 -4.48 -0.72
N TYR A 3 13.98 -3.85 -1.81
CA TYR A 3 13.10 -3.29 -2.83
C TYR A 3 13.25 -4.12 -4.11
N SER A 4 12.12 -4.52 -4.68
CA SER A 4 12.07 -5.34 -5.89
C SER A 4 11.03 -4.80 -6.85
N GLN A 5 11.31 -4.93 -8.14
CA GLN A 5 10.33 -4.69 -9.19
C GLN A 5 9.83 -6.04 -9.69
N CYS A 6 8.51 -6.20 -9.64
CA CYS A 6 7.85 -7.39 -10.13
C CYS A 6 6.92 -7.02 -11.28
N VAL A 7 6.71 -7.95 -12.20
CA VAL A 7 5.66 -7.86 -13.22
C VAL A 7 4.74 -9.06 -13.08
N LEU A 8 3.44 -8.78 -13.01
CA LEU A 8 2.44 -9.82 -13.18
C LEU A 8 2.13 -9.94 -14.67
N ASN A 9 2.66 -11.00 -15.28
CA ASN A 9 2.48 -11.34 -16.69
C ASN A 9 1.12 -12.01 -16.91
N SER A 10 0.04 -11.25 -16.69
CA SER A 10 -1.33 -11.66 -16.97
C SER A 10 -1.96 -10.69 -17.97
N VAL A 11 -2.71 -11.24 -18.93
CA VAL A 11 -3.46 -10.47 -19.93
C VAL A 11 -4.73 -9.83 -19.34
N LYS A 12 -5.20 -10.34 -18.19
CA LYS A 12 -6.38 -9.84 -17.48
C LYS A 12 -6.01 -9.21 -16.13
N PRO A 13 -6.70 -8.14 -15.69
CA PRO A 13 -6.56 -7.63 -14.33
C PRO A 13 -6.84 -8.75 -13.32
N VAL A 14 -5.86 -9.05 -12.47
CA VAL A 14 -6.02 -10.06 -11.43
C VAL A 14 -6.78 -9.44 -10.26
N ASN A 15 -7.69 -10.22 -9.69
CA ASN A 15 -8.37 -9.87 -8.44
C ASN A 15 -7.34 -9.44 -7.39
N PRO A 16 -7.44 -8.22 -6.79
CA PRO A 16 -6.48 -7.70 -5.83
C PRO A 16 -6.18 -8.65 -4.66
N TYR A 17 -7.16 -9.46 -4.24
CA TYR A 17 -6.95 -10.49 -3.21
C TYR A 17 -6.03 -11.62 -3.68
N LEU A 18 -6.19 -12.10 -4.93
CA LEU A 18 -5.32 -13.13 -5.51
C LEU A 18 -3.91 -12.60 -5.77
N LEU A 19 -3.78 -11.30 -6.09
CA LEU A 19 -2.46 -10.69 -6.23
C LEU A 19 -1.65 -10.77 -4.92
N HIS A 20 -2.30 -10.53 -3.78
CA HIS A 20 -1.68 -10.71 -2.48
C HIS A 20 -1.19 -12.14 -2.26
N GLU A 21 -1.99 -13.14 -2.62
CA GLU A 21 -1.60 -14.55 -2.52
C GLU A 21 -0.42 -14.89 -3.45
N LYS A 22 -0.39 -14.35 -4.67
CA LYS A 22 0.75 -14.50 -5.58
C LYS A 22 2.04 -13.88 -5.03
N ILE A 23 1.97 -12.71 -4.39
CA ILE A 23 3.15 -12.07 -3.78
C ILE A 23 3.70 -12.91 -2.62
N TRP A 24 2.83 -13.56 -1.85
CA TRP A 24 3.25 -14.48 -0.79
C TRP A 24 4.10 -15.65 -1.29
N GLN A 25 3.89 -16.10 -2.53
CA GLN A 25 4.68 -17.18 -3.13
C GLN A 25 6.16 -16.82 -3.32
N LEU A 26 6.51 -15.53 -3.32
CA LEU A 26 7.90 -15.07 -3.33
C LEU A 26 8.64 -15.33 -2.00
N PHE A 27 7.95 -15.79 -0.96
CA PHE A 27 8.49 -16.03 0.38
C PHE A 27 8.07 -17.42 0.91
N PRO A 28 8.52 -18.52 0.27
CA PRO A 28 8.03 -19.88 0.54
C PRO A 28 8.20 -20.31 2.01
N ASP A 29 9.34 -19.97 2.64
CA ASP A 29 9.65 -20.35 4.03
C ASP A 29 9.01 -19.41 5.08
N LYS A 30 8.08 -18.55 4.64
CA LYS A 30 7.49 -17.48 5.46
C LYS A 30 5.97 -17.42 5.40
N ALA A 31 5.32 -18.38 4.74
CA ALA A 31 3.87 -18.34 4.49
C ALA A 31 3.01 -18.21 5.77
N ASP A 32 3.47 -18.78 6.89
CA ASP A 32 2.77 -18.73 8.18
C ASP A 32 3.14 -17.51 9.05
N GLU A 33 4.09 -16.68 8.62
CA GLU A 33 4.48 -15.48 9.35
C GLU A 33 3.47 -14.34 9.14
N LYS A 34 3.51 -13.33 10.03
CA LYS A 34 2.80 -12.07 9.77
C LYS A 34 3.37 -11.43 8.50
N ARG A 35 2.49 -10.88 7.65
CA ARG A 35 2.90 -10.22 6.39
C ARG A 35 4.04 -9.23 6.62
N SER A 36 5.18 -9.52 6.00
CA SER A 36 6.46 -8.82 6.15
C SER A 36 6.82 -7.97 4.91
N PHE A 37 5.83 -7.70 4.06
CA PHE A 37 5.96 -6.90 2.84
C PHE A 37 4.82 -5.89 2.65
N LEU A 38 5.11 -4.87 1.86
CA LEU A 38 4.20 -3.89 1.29
C LEU A 38 4.44 -3.81 -0.22
N PHE A 39 3.41 -3.50 -0.99
CA PHE A 39 3.55 -3.34 -2.43
C PHE A 39 2.64 -2.24 -2.96
N ARG A 40 2.90 -1.80 -4.19
CA ARG A 40 2.08 -0.85 -4.94
C ARG A 40 2.07 -1.24 -6.41
N VAL A 41 0.87 -1.34 -7.00
CA VAL A 41 0.72 -1.54 -8.45
C VAL A 41 0.88 -0.19 -9.15
N GLU A 42 1.97 0.00 -9.89
CA GLU A 42 2.38 1.32 -10.39
C GLU A 42 1.52 1.79 -11.58
N ASN A 43 1.08 0.87 -12.43
CA ASN A 43 0.28 1.14 -13.62
C ASN A 43 -1.19 0.72 -13.46
N LEU A 44 -1.76 0.89 -12.26
CA LEU A 44 -3.15 0.51 -11.99
C LEU A 44 -4.13 1.17 -12.98
N GLY A 45 -5.03 0.36 -13.54
CA GLY A 45 -6.03 0.81 -14.53
C GLY A 45 -5.48 1.04 -15.94
N GLN A 46 -4.19 0.82 -16.18
CA GLN A 46 -3.61 0.84 -17.52
C GLN A 46 -3.70 -0.56 -18.16
N ARG A 47 -3.79 -0.62 -19.49
CA ARG A 47 -3.72 -1.88 -20.24
C ARG A 47 -2.27 -2.38 -20.27
N GLY A 48 -2.09 -3.70 -20.19
CA GLY A 48 -0.79 -4.35 -20.25
C GLY A 48 -0.43 -5.09 -18.96
N VAL A 49 0.83 -5.54 -18.89
CA VAL A 49 1.35 -6.26 -17.73
C VAL A 49 1.36 -5.36 -16.49
N GLN A 50 1.03 -5.89 -15.32
CA GLN A 50 0.98 -5.06 -14.11
C GLN A 50 2.36 -4.92 -13.49
N HIS A 51 2.86 -3.70 -13.38
CA HIS A 51 4.12 -3.36 -12.73
C HIS A 51 3.89 -3.15 -11.24
N ILE A 52 4.71 -3.80 -10.42
CA ILE A 52 4.57 -3.83 -8.98
C ILE A 52 5.89 -3.44 -8.35
N LEU A 53 5.85 -2.38 -7.55
CA LEU A 53 6.92 -2.07 -6.61
C LEU A 53 6.67 -2.82 -5.32
N LEU A 54 7.63 -3.63 -4.90
CA LEU A 54 7.58 -4.45 -3.70
C LEU A 54 8.67 -4.01 -2.72
N MET A 55 8.29 -3.81 -1.45
CA MET A 55 9.21 -3.65 -0.33
C MET A 55 8.98 -4.78 0.67
N SER A 56 10.03 -5.52 1.02
CA SER A 56 9.95 -6.69 1.89
C SER A 56 11.07 -6.72 2.93
N SER A 57 10.83 -7.41 4.03
CA SER A 57 11.84 -7.63 5.09
C SER A 57 12.87 -8.68 4.68
N TYR A 58 12.42 -9.72 3.97
CA TYR A 58 13.24 -10.79 3.42
C TYR A 58 13.47 -10.60 1.93
N GLU A 59 14.53 -11.20 1.40
CA GLU A 59 14.81 -11.18 -0.04
C GLU A 59 13.77 -12.07 -0.76
N PRO A 60 12.96 -11.53 -1.69
CA PRO A 60 12.00 -12.35 -2.42
C PRO A 60 12.73 -13.33 -3.34
N GLN A 61 12.25 -14.56 -3.36
CA GLN A 61 12.74 -15.60 -4.24
C GLN A 61 11.85 -15.68 -5.49
N PRO A 62 12.40 -15.99 -6.67
CA PRO A 62 11.59 -16.31 -7.83
C PRO A 62 10.62 -17.45 -7.50
N ALA A 63 9.35 -17.26 -7.84
CA ALA A 63 8.32 -18.28 -7.68
C ALA A 63 7.84 -18.76 -9.05
N ASN A 64 7.36 -20.00 -9.11
CA ASN A 64 6.69 -20.51 -10.30
C ASN A 64 5.36 -19.77 -10.49
N GLY A 65 5.12 -19.21 -11.68
CA GLY A 65 3.84 -18.60 -12.03
C GLY A 65 3.97 -17.31 -12.83
N GLU A 66 2.89 -16.52 -12.82
CA GLU A 66 2.76 -15.28 -13.61
C GLU A 66 3.50 -14.09 -12.99
N LEU A 67 3.91 -14.16 -11.71
CA LEU A 67 4.58 -13.06 -11.03
C LEU A 67 6.10 -13.21 -11.20
N ILE A 68 6.68 -12.33 -12.00
CA ILE A 68 8.07 -12.37 -12.42
C ILE A 68 8.85 -11.27 -11.69
N LEU A 69 9.98 -11.62 -11.06
CA LEU A 69 10.96 -10.64 -10.58
C LEU A 69 11.78 -10.12 -11.76
N LEU A 70 11.72 -8.82 -12.03
CA LEU A 70 12.39 -8.23 -13.20
C LEU A 70 13.90 -8.09 -13.03
N ASN A 71 14.34 -7.78 -11.81
CA ASN A 71 15.73 -7.48 -11.47
C ASN A 71 16.08 -8.15 -10.14
N LYS A 72 17.38 -8.24 -9.85
CA LYS A 72 17.85 -8.68 -8.53
C LYS A 72 17.27 -7.77 -7.44
N PRO A 73 16.69 -8.32 -6.36
CA PRO A 73 16.23 -7.52 -5.23
C PRO A 73 17.33 -6.60 -4.68
N LYS A 74 17.01 -5.32 -4.52
CA LYS A 74 17.96 -4.34 -4.00
C LYS A 74 17.83 -4.27 -2.49
N LYS A 75 18.90 -4.61 -1.76
CA LYS A 75 18.97 -4.34 -0.32
C LYS A 75 19.11 -2.83 -0.10
N VAL A 76 18.20 -2.25 0.67
CA VAL A 76 18.12 -0.81 0.94
C VAL A 76 18.24 -0.55 2.43
N GLN A 77 19.06 0.43 2.76
CA GLN A 77 19.15 1.09 4.05
C GLN A 77 18.49 2.47 3.95
N PHE A 78 18.00 2.98 5.07
CA PHE A 78 17.28 4.26 5.15
C PHE A 78 18.12 5.37 5.83
N ASP A 79 19.44 5.19 5.87
CA ASP A 79 20.42 6.15 6.39
C ASP A 79 20.41 7.49 5.66
N GLY A 80 20.03 7.50 4.38
CA GLY A 80 19.86 8.72 3.58
C GLY A 80 18.61 9.55 3.91
N ILE A 81 17.74 9.10 4.82
CA ILE A 81 16.57 9.85 5.30
C ILE A 81 16.96 10.61 6.57
N THR A 82 17.01 11.94 6.50
CA THR A 82 17.51 12.79 7.60
C THR A 82 16.44 13.77 8.08
N ASN A 83 16.46 14.12 9.36
CA ASN A 83 15.63 15.21 9.90
C ASN A 83 15.90 16.52 9.12
N GLY A 84 14.85 17.28 8.84
CA GLY A 84 14.90 18.48 8.00
C GLY A 84 15.09 18.22 6.51
N GLY A 85 15.29 16.97 6.07
CA GLY A 85 15.48 16.64 4.66
C GLY A 85 14.20 16.79 3.85
N ASN A 86 14.33 17.31 2.63
CA ASN A 86 13.22 17.45 1.68
C ASN A 86 13.22 16.30 0.67
N TYR A 87 12.07 15.66 0.50
CA TYR A 87 11.91 14.50 -0.37
C TYR A 87 10.65 14.62 -1.20
N ARG A 88 10.73 14.18 -2.47
CA ARG A 88 9.52 13.79 -3.21
C ARG A 88 8.97 12.53 -2.56
N PHE A 89 7.66 12.44 -2.42
CA PHE A 89 7.01 11.26 -1.90
C PHE A 89 5.90 10.76 -2.81
N MET A 90 5.62 9.46 -2.70
CA MET A 90 4.43 8.84 -3.27
C MET A 90 3.86 7.80 -2.29
N LEU A 91 2.54 7.83 -2.10
CA LEU A 91 1.81 6.90 -1.25
C LEU A 91 0.48 6.55 -1.89
N ARG A 92 0.20 5.27 -2.11
CA ARG A 92 -1.18 4.81 -2.34
C ARG A 92 -1.76 4.38 -1.00
N ALA A 93 -2.89 4.94 -0.58
CA ALA A 93 -3.53 4.62 0.69
C ALA A 93 -5.04 4.44 0.53
N ASN A 94 -5.69 3.91 1.57
CA ASN A 94 -7.15 3.79 1.67
C ASN A 94 -7.65 4.73 2.80
N PRO A 95 -7.84 6.03 2.51
CA PRO A 95 -8.31 6.99 3.51
C PRO A 95 -9.75 6.64 3.90
N THR A 96 -9.94 6.29 5.16
CA THR A 96 -11.24 5.87 5.70
C THR A 96 -11.51 6.48 7.06
N LYS A 97 -12.79 6.62 7.37
CA LYS A 97 -13.31 6.96 8.70
C LYS A 97 -14.26 5.87 9.19
N ARG A 98 -14.41 5.75 10.51
CA ARG A 98 -15.40 4.86 11.14
C ARG A 98 -16.62 5.68 11.49
N ILE A 99 -17.80 5.23 11.05
CA ILE A 99 -19.09 5.83 11.38
C ILE A 99 -19.95 4.83 12.15
N LYS A 100 -20.94 5.32 12.89
CA LYS A 100 -21.99 4.45 13.46
C LYS A 100 -22.90 3.98 12.33
N ASP A 101 -23.23 2.71 12.34
CA ASP A 101 -24.13 2.06 11.39
C ASP A 101 -25.49 1.89 12.06
N SER A 102 -26.36 2.86 11.85
CA SER A 102 -27.68 2.94 12.48
C SER A 102 -28.66 1.84 12.03
N GLY A 103 -28.33 1.09 10.97
CA GLY A 103 -29.13 -0.04 10.45
C GLY A 103 -28.37 -1.36 10.37
N GLY A 104 -27.19 -1.46 10.99
CA GLY A 104 -26.23 -2.55 10.80
C GLY A 104 -26.37 -3.75 11.74
N LYS A 105 -25.67 -4.83 11.39
CA LYS A 105 -25.50 -6.02 12.25
C LYS A 105 -24.89 -5.61 13.61
N THR A 106 -25.38 -6.19 14.70
CA THR A 106 -24.88 -5.97 16.09
C THR A 106 -23.40 -6.33 16.30
N SER A 107 -22.78 -7.05 15.35
CA SER A 107 -21.35 -7.31 15.32
C SER A 107 -20.53 -6.04 15.07
N ASN A 108 -19.44 -5.82 15.83
CA ASN A 108 -18.55 -4.64 15.81
C ASN A 108 -19.08 -3.35 16.46
N GLN A 109 -19.93 -3.44 17.48
CA GLN A 109 -20.45 -2.28 18.24
C GLN A 109 -21.16 -1.24 17.33
N GLY A 110 -21.75 -1.69 16.20
CA GLY A 110 -22.42 -0.83 15.24
C GLY A 110 -21.50 0.20 14.57
N LYS A 111 -20.21 -0.10 14.34
CA LYS A 111 -19.30 0.80 13.61
C LYS A 111 -18.85 0.20 12.28
N VAL A 112 -18.97 0.95 11.19
CA VAL A 112 -18.53 0.56 9.85
C VAL A 112 -17.46 1.52 9.33
N ARG A 113 -16.52 0.98 8.56
CA ARG A 113 -15.48 1.76 7.87
C ARG A 113 -16.04 2.23 6.53
N VAL A 114 -16.03 3.54 6.31
CA VAL A 114 -16.43 4.18 5.05
C VAL A 114 -15.26 4.95 4.45
N PRO A 115 -15.15 5.00 3.11
CA PRO A 115 -14.15 5.83 2.46
C PRO A 115 -14.39 7.30 2.74
N ILE A 116 -13.31 8.06 2.85
CA ILE A 116 -13.36 9.53 2.80
C ILE A 116 -13.38 9.91 1.31
N ILE A 117 -14.32 10.75 0.90
CA ILE A 117 -14.52 11.16 -0.50
C ILE A 117 -14.26 12.65 -0.73
N ASP A 118 -14.34 13.46 0.32
CA ASP A 118 -14.03 14.88 0.26
C ASP A 118 -12.51 15.09 0.19
N GLU A 119 -12.04 15.92 -0.73
CA GLU A 119 -10.62 16.09 -1.00
C GLU A 119 -9.86 16.73 0.17
N GLU A 120 -10.48 17.71 0.85
CA GLU A 120 -9.89 18.35 2.01
C GLU A 120 -9.74 17.34 3.16
N GLU A 121 -10.77 16.52 3.40
CA GLU A 121 -10.70 15.42 4.38
C GLU A 121 -9.65 14.35 3.98
N ILE A 122 -9.50 14.04 2.70
CA ILE A 122 -8.49 13.10 2.16
C ILE A 122 -7.08 13.63 2.44
N ILE A 123 -6.83 14.92 2.23
CA ILE A 123 -5.55 15.58 2.53
C ILE A 123 -5.33 15.66 4.04
N ALA A 124 -6.36 16.03 4.81
CA ALA A 124 -6.31 16.06 6.27
C ALA A 124 -6.02 14.67 6.85
N TRP A 125 -6.53 13.60 6.23
CA TRP A 125 -6.19 12.22 6.60
C TRP A 125 -4.70 11.95 6.44
N LEU A 126 -4.08 12.36 5.32
CA LEU A 126 -2.65 12.20 5.08
C LEU A 126 -1.83 12.97 6.13
N ASN A 127 -2.17 14.24 6.37
CA ASN A 127 -1.52 15.05 7.40
C ASN A 127 -1.60 14.39 8.78
N ARG A 128 -2.75 13.82 9.14
CA ARG A 128 -2.89 13.06 10.40
C ARG A 128 -2.03 11.79 10.42
N GLN A 129 -1.85 11.11 9.29
CA GLN A 129 -0.95 9.94 9.24
C GLN A 129 0.51 10.31 9.41
N LEU A 130 0.93 11.51 8.99
CA LEU A 130 2.32 11.96 9.03
C LEU A 130 2.61 12.96 10.14
N LYS A 131 1.61 13.28 10.97
CA LYS A 131 1.74 14.17 12.12
C LYS A 131 2.96 13.78 12.97
N ASP A 132 3.79 14.77 13.29
CA ASP A 132 5.02 14.66 14.08
C ASP A 132 6.14 13.82 13.41
N LEU A 133 5.94 13.33 12.18
CA LEU A 133 6.90 12.51 11.43
C LEU A 133 7.44 13.24 10.21
N ALA A 134 6.56 13.92 9.49
CA ALA A 134 6.87 14.71 8.31
C ALA A 134 5.84 15.81 8.11
N GLU A 135 6.30 16.94 7.59
CA GLU A 135 5.46 18.05 7.16
C GLU A 135 5.24 17.98 5.65
N ILE A 136 3.98 17.97 5.20
CA ILE A 136 3.65 18.00 3.76
C ILE A 136 3.79 19.44 3.26
N LYS A 137 4.72 19.67 2.32
CA LYS A 137 4.95 20.99 1.70
C LYS A 137 4.11 21.19 0.43
N ALA A 138 3.90 20.12 -0.31
CA ALA A 138 3.03 20.11 -1.49
C ALA A 138 2.41 18.72 -1.63
N VAL A 139 1.15 18.66 -2.06
CA VAL A 139 0.46 17.39 -2.31
C VAL A 139 -0.47 17.51 -3.51
N THR A 140 -0.50 16.45 -4.30
CA THR A 140 -1.43 16.24 -5.41
C THR A 140 -2.07 14.87 -5.22
N LEU A 141 -3.39 14.82 -5.41
CA LEU A 141 -4.14 13.57 -5.48
C LEU A 141 -4.03 13.03 -6.92
N ALA A 142 -2.94 12.32 -7.20
CA ALA A 142 -2.60 11.86 -8.55
C ALA A 142 -3.67 10.91 -9.13
N ARG A 143 -4.34 10.13 -8.27
CA ARG A 143 -5.37 9.18 -8.69
C ARG A 143 -6.28 8.78 -7.54
N GLN A 144 -7.55 8.54 -7.84
CA GLN A 144 -8.50 7.88 -6.95
C GLN A 144 -9.09 6.65 -7.65
N ASP A 145 -8.89 5.46 -7.10
CA ASP A 145 -9.33 4.19 -7.71
C ASP A 145 -10.25 3.41 -6.79
N LEU A 146 -11.32 2.84 -7.35
CA LEU A 146 -12.16 1.88 -6.66
C LEU A 146 -11.75 0.46 -7.04
N LEU A 147 -11.14 -0.25 -6.09
CA LEU A 147 -10.77 -1.65 -6.25
C LEU A 147 -11.91 -2.55 -5.79
N TYR A 148 -12.32 -3.46 -6.67
CA TYR A 148 -13.22 -4.57 -6.32
C TYR A 148 -12.40 -5.83 -6.11
N PHE A 149 -12.71 -6.57 -5.05
CA PHE A 149 -12.09 -7.86 -4.79
C PHE A 149 -13.12 -8.89 -4.39
N GLN A 150 -12.80 -10.14 -4.70
CA GLN A 150 -13.54 -11.30 -4.24
C GLN A 150 -12.62 -12.15 -3.37
N LYS A 151 -13.12 -12.57 -2.21
CA LYS A 151 -12.44 -13.51 -1.33
C LYS A 151 -13.32 -14.75 -1.20
N ASN A 152 -12.76 -15.90 -1.54
CA ASN A 152 -13.43 -17.19 -1.36
C ASN A 152 -12.97 -17.77 -0.02
N LYS A 153 -13.91 -18.12 0.86
CA LYS A 153 -13.61 -18.81 2.12
C LYS A 153 -14.58 -19.99 2.28
N GLY A 154 -14.12 -21.20 1.96
CA GLY A 154 -14.99 -22.37 1.84
C GLY A 154 -16.04 -22.15 0.74
N ASN A 155 -17.30 -22.48 1.01
CA ASN A 155 -18.42 -22.31 0.06
C ASN A 155 -18.99 -20.88 0.01
N GLN A 156 -18.40 -19.91 0.71
CA GLN A 156 -18.91 -18.54 0.73
C GLN A 156 -17.99 -17.59 -0.05
N ASN A 157 -18.58 -16.87 -1.00
CA ASN A 157 -17.94 -15.78 -1.72
C ASN A 157 -18.22 -14.46 -1.02
N HIS A 158 -17.16 -13.74 -0.64
CA HIS A 158 -17.25 -12.41 -0.08
C HIS A 158 -16.73 -11.39 -1.09
N PHE A 159 -17.59 -10.43 -1.46
CA PHE A 159 -17.23 -9.31 -2.31
C PHE A 159 -16.97 -8.08 -1.46
N GLY A 160 -15.90 -7.36 -1.78
CA GLY A 160 -15.55 -6.13 -1.09
C GLY A 160 -15.06 -5.06 -2.06
N LYS A 161 -15.09 -3.82 -1.57
CA LYS A 161 -14.62 -2.65 -2.30
C LYS A 161 -13.63 -1.85 -1.45
N ILE A 162 -12.61 -1.28 -2.09
CA ILE A 162 -11.57 -0.47 -1.45
C ILE A 162 -11.40 0.79 -2.30
N GLN A 163 -11.75 1.94 -1.73
CA GLN A 163 -11.40 3.22 -2.34
C GLN A 163 -9.94 3.52 -2.00
N THR A 164 -9.12 3.76 -3.01
CA THR A 164 -7.72 4.12 -2.83
C THR A 164 -7.45 5.50 -3.38
N VAL A 165 -6.49 6.19 -2.76
CA VAL A 165 -5.99 7.50 -3.18
C VAL A 165 -4.49 7.40 -3.32
N THR A 166 -3.95 7.83 -4.46
CA THR A 166 -2.52 7.96 -4.69
C THR A 166 -2.11 9.42 -4.48
N TYR A 167 -1.43 9.66 -3.36
CA TYR A 167 -0.83 10.93 -3.02
C TYR A 167 0.57 11.00 -3.62
N SER A 168 0.91 12.16 -4.20
CA SER A 168 2.26 12.48 -4.64
C SER A 168 2.58 13.91 -4.24
N GLY A 169 3.83 14.21 -3.90
CA GLY A 169 4.17 15.56 -3.49
C GLY A 169 5.55 15.71 -2.89
N ILE A 170 5.72 16.74 -2.08
CA ILE A 170 6.96 17.04 -1.35
C ILE A 170 6.67 17.06 0.15
N LEU A 171 7.56 16.44 0.92
CA LEU A 171 7.55 16.52 2.37
C LEU A 171 8.91 16.89 2.93
N THR A 172 8.91 17.49 4.11
CA THR A 172 10.07 17.71 4.96
C THR A 172 10.01 16.72 6.12
N VAL A 173 11.08 15.98 6.36
CA VAL A 173 11.14 15.02 7.47
C VAL A 173 11.29 15.75 8.80
N ILE A 174 10.46 15.40 9.78
CA ILE A 174 10.57 15.91 11.15
C ILE A 174 11.38 14.91 11.99
N GLU A 175 10.92 13.65 12.05
CA GLU A 175 11.54 12.57 12.82
C GLU A 175 11.85 11.36 11.94
N ALA A 176 13.07 11.29 11.41
CA ALA A 176 13.50 10.31 10.41
C ALA A 176 13.34 8.86 10.88
N LYS A 177 13.75 8.54 12.12
CA LYS A 177 13.65 7.17 12.65
C LYS A 177 12.19 6.71 12.76
N LEU A 178 11.31 7.58 13.27
CA LEU A 178 9.89 7.27 13.41
C LEU A 178 9.18 7.20 12.05
N LEU A 179 9.55 8.08 11.11
CA LEU A 179 9.05 8.04 9.74
C LEU A 179 9.46 6.73 9.05
N VAL A 180 10.72 6.31 9.17
CA VAL A 180 11.22 5.05 8.60
C VAL A 180 10.48 3.86 9.19
N ASN A 181 10.29 3.80 10.51
CA ASN A 181 9.49 2.74 11.13
C ASN A 181 8.07 2.69 10.54
N LYS A 182 7.44 3.86 10.39
CA LYS A 182 6.10 3.95 9.82
C LYS A 182 6.05 3.60 8.33
N MET A 183 7.10 3.90 7.56
CA MET A 183 7.26 3.46 6.17
C MET A 183 7.32 1.93 6.09
N ILE A 184 8.11 1.29 6.96
CA ILE A 184 8.27 -0.17 7.03
C ILE A 184 6.95 -0.85 7.41
N GLU A 185 6.25 -0.35 8.42
CA GLU A 185 4.95 -0.88 8.84
C GLU A 185 3.86 -0.66 7.80
N GLY A 186 3.94 0.46 7.08
CA GLY A 186 3.00 0.92 6.07
C GLY A 186 1.90 1.82 6.62
N ILE A 187 1.43 2.74 5.79
CA ILE A 187 0.51 3.81 6.19
C ILE A 187 -0.93 3.47 5.84
N GLY A 188 -1.79 3.38 6.86
CA GLY A 188 -3.23 3.20 6.70
C GLY A 188 -3.70 1.76 6.42
N PRO A 189 -5.01 1.59 6.17
CA PRO A 189 -5.64 0.29 5.90
C PRO A 189 -5.28 -0.32 4.53
N ALA A 190 -5.80 -1.51 4.28
CA ALA A 190 -5.75 -2.20 2.97
C ALA A 190 -4.32 -2.49 2.45
N LYS A 191 -3.34 -2.68 3.34
CA LYS A 191 -1.95 -3.01 2.99
C LYS A 191 -1.80 -4.28 2.13
N ALA A 192 -2.69 -5.25 2.31
CA ALA A 192 -2.75 -6.46 1.48
C ALA A 192 -3.21 -6.18 0.04
N PHE A 193 -3.78 -5.01 -0.24
CA PHE A 193 -4.38 -4.65 -1.53
C PHE A 193 -3.57 -3.58 -2.26
N GLY A 194 -2.27 -3.48 -1.98
CA GLY A 194 -1.37 -2.54 -2.65
C GLY A 194 -1.39 -1.12 -2.09
N CYS A 195 -1.83 -0.95 -0.83
CA CYS A 195 -1.80 0.32 -0.11
C CYS A 195 -0.69 0.35 0.96
N GLY A 196 -0.35 1.56 1.41
CA GLY A 196 0.49 1.81 2.57
C GLY A 196 1.98 1.88 2.30
N LEU A 197 2.45 1.53 1.09
CA LEU A 197 3.84 1.74 0.70
C LEU A 197 4.11 3.22 0.41
N LEU A 198 4.77 3.90 1.35
CA LEU A 198 5.34 5.24 1.18
C LEU A 198 6.75 5.11 0.58
N THR A 199 6.99 5.79 -0.53
CA THR A 199 8.32 5.86 -1.17
C THR A 199 8.81 7.30 -1.17
N LEU A 200 10.09 7.49 -0.85
CA LEU A 200 10.76 8.78 -0.86
C LEU A 200 11.87 8.81 -1.90
N ALA A 201 12.06 9.96 -2.54
CA ALA A 201 13.18 10.24 -3.43
C ALA A 201 13.76 11.61 -3.06
N LYS A 202 15.09 11.71 -2.98
CA LYS A 202 15.78 12.98 -2.71
C LYS A 202 15.44 13.98 -3.82
N ILE A 203 15.25 15.24 -3.44
CA ILE A 203 14.98 16.33 -4.40
C ILE A 203 16.24 16.66 -5.20
#